data_AF-A0A1X1QHJ9-F1
#
_entry.id   AF-A0A1X1QHJ9-F1
#
_cell.length_a   1.000
_cell.length_b   1.000
_cell.length_c   1.000
_cell.angle_alpha   90.00
_cell.angle_beta   90.00
_cell.angle_gamma   90.00
#
_symmetry.space_group_name_H-M   'P 1'
#
loop_
_entity.id
_entity.type
_entity.pdbx_description
1 polymer ?
#
loop_
_entity_poly.entity_id
_entity_poly.type
_entity_poly.pdbx_seq_one_letter_code
_entity_poly.pdbx_strand_id
1 'polypeptide(L)'
;MQIKDLCTNCNFWTITTIENDGKIATFKCTHCENSFQMPWDPNTRLMIRSIRHSLKKRTKKYPELVNLKYHGDFIKLEKKSDTTPKPGQCK
;
A
#
# COMPACT_ATOMS: atom_id res chain seq x y z
N MET A 1 6.81 2.02 -13.89
CA MET A 1 5.50 1.49 -13.46
C MET A 1 5.16 2.07 -12.08
N GLN A 2 3.88 2.22 -11.72
CA GLN A 2 3.49 2.67 -10.38
C GLN A 2 2.52 1.68 -9.74
N ILE A 3 2.63 1.49 -8.43
CA ILE A 3 1.69 0.71 -7.61
C ILE A 3 1.34 1.49 -6.36
N LYS A 4 0.20 1.19 -5.76
CA LYS A 4 -0.14 1.70 -4.41
C LYS A 4 0.12 0.57 -3.43
N ASP A 5 0.90 0.87 -2.40
CA ASP A 5 1.35 -0.13 -1.44
C ASP A 5 1.57 0.50 -0.05
N LEU A 6 1.62 -0.35 0.97
CA LEU A 6 2.03 0.05 2.31
C LEU A 6 3.56 0.11 2.37
N CYS A 7 4.11 1.31 2.51
CA CYS A 7 5.55 1.44 2.72
C CYS A 7 5.89 1.01 4.15
N THR A 8 6.74 -0.02 4.31
CA THR A 8 7.19 -0.50 5.62
C THR A 8 8.14 0.46 6.34
N ASN A 9 8.79 1.36 5.60
CA ASN A 9 9.70 2.35 6.18
C ASN A 9 8.94 3.46 6.92
N CYS A 10 7.87 3.99 6.32
CA CYS A 10 7.10 5.09 6.90
C CYS A 10 5.73 4.66 7.44
N ASN A 11 5.31 3.40 7.25
CA ASN A 11 4.03 2.84 7.67
C ASN A 11 2.79 3.57 7.11
N PHE A 12 2.93 4.24 5.96
CA PHE A 12 1.83 4.88 5.24
C PHE A 12 1.49 4.13 3.95
N TRP A 13 0.21 4.16 3.58
CA TRP A 13 -0.24 3.77 2.24
C TRP A 13 0.14 4.86 1.27
N THR A 14 0.98 4.53 0.31
CA THR A 14 1.60 5.52 -0.59
C THR A 14 1.65 4.94 -2.00
N ILE A 15 2.07 5.77 -2.96
CA ILE A 15 2.47 5.29 -4.27
C ILE A 15 3.93 4.87 -4.22
N THR A 16 4.22 3.74 -4.84
CA THR A 16 5.57 3.22 -5.05
C THR A 16 5.83 3.19 -6.55
N THR A 17 6.86 3.92 -6.98
CA THR A 17 7.37 3.87 -8.35
C THR A 17 8.28 2.68 -8.49
N ILE A 18 8.11 1.92 -9.57
CA ILE A 18 8.89 0.74 -9.90
C ILE A 18 9.56 0.97 -11.24
N GLU A 19 10.88 1.00 -11.22
CA GLU A 19 11.75 1.05 -12.39
C GLU A 19 12.42 -0.31 -12.53
N ASN A 20 12.58 -0.81 -13.76
CA ASN A 20 13.22 -2.10 -13.99
C ASN A 20 14.17 -2.04 -15.18
N ASP A 21 15.34 -2.68 -15.01
CA ASP A 21 16.39 -2.75 -16.04
C ASP A 21 16.49 -4.17 -16.63
N GLY A 22 15.39 -4.93 -16.55
CA GLY A 22 15.30 -6.32 -17.00
C GLY A 22 15.92 -7.36 -16.07
N LYS A 23 16.89 -6.99 -15.22
CA LYS A 23 17.52 -7.87 -14.22
C LYS A 23 17.12 -7.52 -12.78
N ILE A 24 17.03 -6.22 -12.50
CA ILE A 24 16.73 -5.68 -11.17
C ILE A 24 15.54 -4.73 -11.32
N ALA A 25 14.70 -4.68 -10.29
CA ALA A 25 13.66 -3.69 -10.14
C ALA A 25 13.91 -2.84 -8.90
N THR A 26 13.88 -1.53 -9.09
CA THR A 26 14.00 -0.52 -8.04
C THR A 26 12.61 -0.05 -7.66
N PHE A 27 12.26 -0.24 -6.39
CA PHE A 27 11.00 0.19 -5.80
C PHE A 27 11.28 1.44 -4.96
N LYS A 28 10.70 2.57 -5.35
CA LYS A 28 10.87 3.86 -4.68
C LYS A 28 9.53 4.33 -4.12
N CYS A 29 9.45 4.50 -2.80
CA CYS A 29 8.31 5.13 -2.14
C CYS A 29 8.25 6.61 -2.52
N THR A 30 7.11 7.11 -2.98
CA THR A 30 6.97 8.53 -3.37
C THR A 30 6.84 9.47 -2.18
N HIS A 31 6.62 8.95 -0.96
CA HIS A 31 6.42 9.76 0.24
C HIS A 31 7.70 9.94 1.06
N CYS A 32 8.38 8.84 1.41
CA CYS A 32 9.61 8.89 2.21
C CYS A 32 10.88 8.75 1.35
N GLU A 33 10.73 8.67 0.03
CA GLU A 33 11.80 8.52 -0.97
C GLU A 33 12.70 7.30 -0.79
N ASN A 34 12.38 6.42 0.16
CA ASN A 34 13.11 5.19 0.39
C ASN A 34 13.03 4.30 -0.86
N SER A 35 14.19 3.86 -1.32
CA SER A 35 14.33 2.98 -2.46
C SER A 35 14.96 1.66 -2.05
N PHE A 36 14.43 0.56 -2.58
CA PHE A 36 15.03 -0.76 -2.42
C PHE A 36 15.03 -1.50 -3.75
N GLN A 37 15.98 -2.42 -3.89
CA GLN A 37 16.17 -3.20 -5.11
C GLN A 37 15.77 -4.64 -4.87
N MET A 38 15.11 -5.25 -5.85
CA MET A 38 14.81 -6.68 -5.87
C MET A 38 15.08 -7.27 -7.25
N PRO A 39 15.39 -8.58 -7.36
CA PRO A 39 15.50 -9.24 -8.66
C PRO A 39 14.22 -9.11 -9.48
N TRP A 40 14.33 -8.85 -10.78
CA TRP A 40 13.19 -8.79 -11.69
C TRP A 40 12.84 -10.17 -12.24
N ASP A 41 12.34 -11.03 -11.36
CA ASP A 41 11.94 -12.40 -11.68
C ASP A 41 10.40 -12.58 -11.72
N PRO A 42 9.88 -13.77 -12.11
CA PRO A 42 8.45 -14.04 -12.10
C PRO A 42 7.79 -13.91 -10.72
N ASN A 43 8.50 -14.20 -9.62
CA ASN A 43 8.00 -14.08 -8.26
C ASN A 43 7.76 -12.61 -7.90
N THR A 44 8.68 -11.71 -8.28
CA THR A 44 8.52 -10.26 -8.10
C THR A 44 7.28 -9.76 -8.85
N ARG A 45 7.03 -10.27 -10.06
CA ARG A 45 5.81 -9.92 -10.82
C ARG A 45 4.53 -10.43 -10.14
N LEU A 46 4.56 -11.64 -9.57
CA LEU A 46 3.44 -12.20 -8.79
C LEU A 46 3.19 -11.40 -7.51
N MET A 47 4.24 -11.00 -6.80
CA MET A 47 4.15 -10.13 -5.63
C MET A 47 3.45 -8.81 -5.97
N ILE A 48 3.87 -8.13 -7.04
CA ILE A 48 3.24 -6.90 -7.52
C ILE A 48 1.75 -7.12 -7.83
N ARG A 49 1.40 -8.24 -8.47
CA ARG A 49 0.00 -8.59 -8.76
C ARG A 49 -0.80 -8.83 -7.47
N SER A 50 -0.21 -9.51 -6.49
CA SER A 50 -0.81 -9.76 -5.18
C SER A 50 -1.09 -8.45 -4.43
N ILE A 51 -0.14 -7.51 -4.43
CA ILE A 51 -0.31 -6.18 -3.81
C ILE A 51 -1.50 -5.44 -4.42
N ARG A 52 -1.58 -5.38 -5.75
CA ARG A 52 -2.73 -4.74 -6.45
C ARG A 52 -4.07 -5.38 -6.07
N HIS A 53 -4.10 -6.70 -5.97
CA HIS A 53 -5.32 -7.42 -5.59
C HIS A 53 -5.71 -7.16 -4.12
N SER A 54 -4.73 -7.15 -3.22
CA SER A 54 -4.90 -6.78 -1.81
C SER A 54 -5.46 -5.36 -1.67
N LEU A 55 -4.89 -4.40 -2.41
CA LEU A 55 -5.36 -3.03 -2.41
C LEU A 55 -6.83 -2.93 -2.88
N LYS A 56 -7.21 -3.61 -3.97
CA LYS A 56 -8.60 -3.63 -4.47
C LYS A 56 -9.59 -4.15 -3.42
N LYS A 57 -9.18 -5.09 -2.57
CA LYS A 57 -10.00 -5.55 -1.44
C LYS A 57 -10.07 -4.49 -0.34
N ARG A 58 -8.94 -3.86 0.00
CA ARG A 58 -8.87 -2.83 1.05
C ARG A 58 -9.61 -1.54 0.69
N THR A 59 -9.63 -1.14 -0.58
CA THR A 59 -10.39 0.03 -1.06
C THR A 59 -11.89 -0.12 -0.84
N LYS A 60 -12.41 -1.35 -0.68
CA LYS A 60 -13.82 -1.58 -0.29
C LYS A 60 -14.10 -1.20 1.16
N LYS A 61 -13.12 -1.40 2.06
CA LYS A 61 -13.23 -1.08 3.49
C LYS A 61 -12.80 0.36 3.78
N TYR A 62 -11.85 0.87 3.01
CA TYR A 62 -11.22 2.18 3.15
C TYR A 62 -11.23 2.90 1.80
N PRO A 63 -12.35 3.55 1.42
CA PRO A 63 -12.47 4.24 0.13
C PRO A 63 -11.46 5.38 -0.03
N GLU A 64 -10.92 5.93 1.06
CA GLU A 64 -9.87 6.93 1.06
C GLU A 64 -8.63 6.49 0.28
N LEU A 65 -8.30 5.19 0.25
CA LEU A 65 -7.17 4.66 -0.53
C LEU A 65 -7.28 4.89 -2.04
N VAL A 66 -8.49 5.15 -2.55
CA VAL A 66 -8.71 5.52 -3.95
C VAL A 66 -8.16 6.91 -4.25
N ASN A 67 -8.09 7.78 -3.25
CA ASN A 67 -7.63 9.15 -3.38
C ASN A 67 -6.12 9.27 -3.57
N LEU A 68 -5.33 8.22 -3.29
CA LEU A 68 -3.92 8.14 -3.66
C LEU A 68 -3.82 8.16 -5.20
N LYS A 69 -3.61 9.31 -5.82
CA LYS A 69 -3.55 9.44 -7.29
C LYS A 69 -2.24 10.05 -7.74
N TYR A 70 -1.66 10.92 -6.92
CA TYR A 70 -0.53 11.74 -7.28
C TYR A 70 0.72 11.34 -6.50
N HIS A 71 1.88 11.63 -7.09
CA HIS A 71 3.16 11.42 -6.46
C HIS A 71 3.24 12.21 -5.14
N GLY A 72 3.62 11.55 -4.06
CA GLY A 72 3.70 12.16 -2.72
C GLY A 72 2.45 11.99 -1.87
N ASP A 73 1.33 11.49 -2.43
CA ASP A 73 0.14 11.17 -1.64
C ASP A 73 0.44 10.06 -0.62
N PHE A 74 -0.07 10.25 0.60
CA PHE A 74 0.06 9.28 1.68
C PHE A 74 -1.23 9.23 2.50
N ILE A 75 -1.60 8.02 2.93
CA ILE A 75 -2.75 7.79 3.81
C ILE A 75 -2.29 6.94 4.98
N LYS A 76 -2.51 7.47 6.18
CA LYS A 76 -2.44 6.69 7.41
C LYS A 76 -3.80 6.06 7.63
N LEU A 77 -3.91 4.76 7.44
CA LEU A 77 -5.07 4.04 7.94
C LEU A 77 -4.91 3.94 9.44
N GLU A 78 -5.60 4.80 10.19
CA GLU A 78 -5.84 4.49 11.58
C GLU A 78 -6.67 3.20 11.63
N LYS A 79 -6.30 2.28 12.53
CA LYS A 79 -7.22 1.20 12.87
C LYS A 79 -8.45 1.92 13.42
N LYS A 80 -9.52 2.07 12.62
CA LYS A 80 -10.86 2.21 13.18
C LYS A 80 -10.93 1.10 14.19
N SER A 81 -10.85 1.44 15.47
CA SER A 81 -11.11 0.52 16.55
C SER A 81 -12.41 -0.15 16.14
N ASP A 82 -12.45 -1.48 16.20
CA ASP A 82 -13.70 -2.19 16.32
C ASP A 82 -14.37 -1.68 17.60
N THR A 83 -14.99 -0.49 17.52
CA THR A 83 -15.95 -0.04 18.51
C THR A 83 -17.16 -0.90 18.22
N THR A 84 -17.09 -2.14 18.71
CA THR A 84 -18.26 -2.92 19.03
C THR A 84 -19.09 -2.01 19.94
N PRO A 85 -20.31 -1.61 19.56
CA PRO A 85 -21.23 -1.11 20.56
C PRO A 85 -21.51 -2.31 21.46
N LYS A 86 -20.91 -2.34 22.66
CA LYS A 86 -21.36 -3.26 23.70
C LYS A 86 -22.86 -3.00 23.90
N PRO A 87 -23.75 -3.98 23.64
CA PRO A 87 -25.16 -3.80 23.92
C PRO A 87 -25.35 -3.65 25.43
N GLY A 88 -26.32 -2.80 25.79
CA GLY A 88 -26.53 -2.27 27.12
C GLY A 88 -26.37 -3.27 28.26
N GLN A 89 -25.56 -2.89 29.24
CA GLN A 89 -25.66 -3.44 30.57
C GLN A 89 -26.86 -2.75 31.23
N CYS A 90 -27.99 -3.46 31.26
CA CYS A 90 -29.19 -3.05 31.98
C CYS A 90 -28.86 -2.75 33.45
N LYS A 91 -29.52 -1.71 33.97
CA LYS A 91 -29.54 -1.32 35.38
C LYS A 91 -30.24 -2.37 36.24
#